data_AF-A0A497Q4N5-F1
#
_entry.id   AF-A0A497Q4N5-F1
#
_cell.length_a   1.000
_cell.length_b   1.000
_cell.length_c   1.000
_cell.angle_alpha   90.00
_cell.angle_beta   90.00
_cell.angle_gamma   90.00
#
_symmetry.space_group_name_H-M   'P 1'
#
loop_
_entity.id
_entity.type
_entity.pdbx_description
1 polymer ?
#
loop_
_entity_poly.entity_id
_entity_poly.type
_entity_poly.pdbx_seq_one_letter_code
_entity_poly.pdbx_strand_id
1 'polypeptide(L)'
;QNGLITYIKLARKTKDITGKNMLIGLARDEFYHMITLEKQLESIVENHRWIKVDIEESEIEKLVPKISEYIGRIKGERALSEEDALQVALSQEKQSIDFYKEQYEKAQTPEAKEMFRRLIEMEESHYNLILAQLDYIKKTGFWFGIPEFTMEHT
;
A
#
# COMPACT_ATOMS: atom_id res chain seq x y z
N GLN A 1 12.13 8.23 -0.97
CA GLN A 1 10.88 9.03 -1.10
C GLN A 1 10.01 8.78 0.14
N ASN A 2 9.11 9.68 0.52
CA ASN A 2 8.32 9.59 1.76
C ASN A 2 6.88 9.11 1.44
N GLY A 3 6.52 7.88 1.86
CA GLY A 3 5.21 7.22 1.65
C GLY A 3 4.03 8.03 2.13
N LEU A 4 4.07 8.44 3.39
CA LEU A 4 3.07 9.31 4.01
C LEU A 4 2.74 10.55 3.16
N ILE A 5 3.76 11.27 2.69
CA ILE A 5 3.54 12.49 1.89
C ILE A 5 2.97 12.16 0.50
N THR A 6 3.39 11.06 -0.12
CA THR A 6 2.81 10.59 -1.38
C THR A 6 1.32 10.31 -1.19
N TYR A 7 0.95 9.49 -0.20
CA TYR A 7 -0.43 9.10 0.04
C TYR A 7 -1.35 10.27 0.38
N ILE A 8 -0.89 11.23 1.20
CA ILE A 8 -1.64 12.45 1.47
C ILE A 8 -1.87 13.26 0.19
N LYS A 9 -0.85 13.41 -0.66
CA LYS A 9 -0.98 14.14 -1.94
C LYS A 9 -1.97 13.46 -2.88
N LEU A 10 -1.95 12.14 -2.95
CA LEU A 10 -2.89 11.36 -3.76
C LEU A 10 -4.32 11.49 -3.21
N ALA A 11 -4.52 11.29 -1.91
CA ALA A 11 -5.83 11.39 -1.25
C ALA A 11 -6.50 12.76 -1.49
N ARG A 12 -5.72 13.86 -1.50
CA ARG A 12 -6.23 15.20 -1.79
C ARG A 12 -6.71 15.39 -3.23
N LYS A 13 -6.17 14.61 -4.18
CA LYS A 13 -6.52 14.68 -5.60
C LYS A 13 -7.63 13.69 -5.98
N THR A 14 -7.81 12.62 -5.22
CA THR A 14 -8.86 11.62 -5.45
C THR A 14 -10.25 12.16 -5.12
N LYS A 15 -11.18 12.03 -6.06
CA LYS A 15 -12.58 12.44 -5.88
C LYS A 15 -13.43 11.35 -5.23
N ASP A 16 -13.18 10.09 -5.60
CA ASP A 16 -13.85 8.94 -5.01
C ASP A 16 -13.55 8.83 -3.51
N ILE A 17 -14.60 8.65 -2.71
CA ILE A 17 -14.51 8.61 -1.25
C ILE A 17 -13.83 7.32 -0.79
N THR A 18 -14.06 6.21 -1.48
CA THR A 18 -13.49 4.90 -1.14
C THR A 18 -11.98 4.92 -1.36
N GLY A 19 -11.52 5.31 -2.55
CA GLY A 19 -10.10 5.46 -2.87
C GLY A 19 -9.41 6.49 -1.98
N LYS A 20 -10.08 7.59 -1.63
CA LYS A 20 -9.56 8.57 -0.67
C LYS A 20 -9.35 7.98 0.72
N ASN A 21 -10.34 7.27 1.26
CA ASN A 21 -10.24 6.64 2.57
C ASN A 21 -9.14 5.57 2.62
N MET A 22 -9.01 4.78 1.56
CA MET A 22 -7.91 3.83 1.40
C MET A 22 -6.54 4.53 1.47
N LEU A 23 -6.34 5.60 0.68
CA LEU A 23 -5.08 6.37 0.67
C LEU A 23 -4.78 7.02 2.03
N ILE A 24 -5.80 7.47 2.77
CA ILE A 24 -5.63 7.98 4.14
C ILE A 24 -5.20 6.86 5.10
N GLY A 25 -5.76 5.65 4.95
CA GLY A 25 -5.33 4.47 5.71
C GLY A 25 -3.85 4.15 5.48
N LEU A 26 -3.43 4.06 4.22
CA LEU A 26 -2.03 3.85 3.84
C LEU A 26 -1.10 4.94 4.39
N ALA A 27 -1.51 6.21 4.31
CA ALA A 27 -0.76 7.32 4.91
C ALA A 27 -0.57 7.14 6.42
N ARG A 28 -1.61 6.70 7.13
CA ARG A 28 -1.56 6.47 8.57
C ARG A 28 -0.61 5.31 8.91
N ASP A 29 -0.64 4.23 8.14
CA ASP A 29 0.21 3.06 8.39
C ASP A 29 1.69 3.43 8.19
N GLU A 30 2.02 4.17 7.13
CA GLU A 30 3.37 4.72 6.88
C GLU A 30 3.90 5.62 8.01
N PHE A 31 3.00 6.39 8.65
CA PHE A 31 3.36 7.17 9.83
C PHE A 31 3.72 6.27 11.03
N TYR A 32 3.00 5.17 11.24
CA TYR A 32 3.33 4.20 12.28
C TYR A 32 4.61 3.41 11.98
N HIS A 33 4.93 3.15 10.70
CA HIS A 33 6.21 2.57 10.30
C HIS A 33 7.36 3.50 10.75
N MET A 34 7.24 4.80 10.44
CA MET A 34 8.21 5.82 10.82
C MET A 34 8.42 5.87 12.34
N ILE A 35 7.35 5.95 13.13
CA ILE A 35 7.43 5.95 14.61
C ILE A 35 8.14 4.69 15.12
N THR A 36 7.85 3.53 14.53
CA THR A 36 8.46 2.26 14.93
C THR A 36 9.96 2.25 14.65
N LEU A 37 10.37 2.71 13.48
CA LEU A 37 11.77 2.83 13.10
C LEU A 37 12.52 3.85 13.97
N GLU A 38 11.89 4.99 14.30
CA GLU A 38 12.45 5.99 15.21
C GLU A 38 12.71 5.41 16.60
N LYS A 39 11.74 4.70 17.19
CA LYS A 39 11.93 4.02 18.48
C LYS A 39 13.07 3.01 18.48
N GLN A 40 13.25 2.29 17.38
CA GLN A 40 14.35 1.34 17.24
C GLN A 40 15.69 2.05 17.10
N LEU A 41 15.73 3.13 16.33
CA LEU A 41 16.92 3.96 16.20
C LEU A 41 17.36 4.54 17.54
N GLU A 42 16.43 5.10 18.32
CA GLU A 42 16.69 5.59 19.68
C GLU A 42 17.27 4.49 20.57
N SER A 43 16.66 3.29 20.57
CA SER A 43 17.18 2.17 21.35
C SER A 43 18.57 1.72 20.92
N ILE A 44 18.86 1.70 19.61
CA ILE A 44 20.17 1.32 19.09
C ILE A 44 21.21 2.37 19.48
N VAL A 45 20.89 3.66 19.40
CA VAL A 45 21.80 4.75 19.76
C VAL A 45 22.09 4.78 21.26
N GLU A 46 21.07 4.61 22.11
CA GLU A 46 21.23 4.69 23.56
C GLU A 46 21.75 3.39 24.16
N ASN A 47 21.15 2.27 23.76
CA ASN A 47 21.32 0.98 24.43
C ASN A 47 22.11 -0.04 23.60
N HIS A 48 22.54 0.32 22.38
CA HIS A 48 23.29 -0.54 21.46
C HIS A 48 22.59 -1.89 21.18
N ARG A 49 21.25 -1.91 21.29
CA ARG A 49 20.45 -3.11 21.09
C ARG A 49 19.10 -2.80 20.45
N TRP A 50 18.62 -3.76 19.69
CA TRP A 50 17.23 -3.81 19.22
C TRP A 50 16.29 -4.13 20.37
N ILE A 51 15.11 -3.54 20.35
CA ILE A 51 14.04 -3.85 21.30
C ILE A 51 12.94 -4.63 20.59
N LYS A 52 12.25 -5.49 21.34
CA LYS A 52 11.01 -6.08 20.82
C LYS A 52 9.93 -5.00 20.80
N VAL A 53 9.43 -4.70 19.61
CA VAL A 53 8.27 -3.82 19.43
C VAL A 53 7.16 -4.69 18.87
N ASP A 54 5.98 -4.62 19.49
CA ASP A 54 4.78 -5.22 18.93
C ASP A 54 4.31 -4.34 17.78
N ILE A 55 4.38 -4.89 16.56
CA ILE A 55 3.83 -4.26 15.36
C ILE A 55 2.49 -4.93 15.12
N GLU A 56 1.44 -4.27 15.62
CA GLU A 56 0.06 -4.72 15.44
C GLU A 56 -0.32 -4.73 13.96
N GLU A 57 -1.18 -5.68 13.59
CA GLU A 57 -1.75 -5.75 12.25
C GLU A 57 -2.60 -4.50 11.98
N SER A 58 -2.31 -3.81 10.88
CA SER A 58 -3.00 -2.59 10.50
C SER A 58 -4.45 -2.89 10.09
N GLU A 59 -5.31 -1.87 10.16
CA GLU A 59 -6.69 -2.00 9.68
C GLU A 59 -6.72 -2.32 8.18
N ILE A 60 -5.70 -1.89 7.41
CA ILE A 60 -5.59 -2.22 5.99
C ILE A 60 -5.29 -3.70 5.81
N GLU A 61 -4.29 -4.26 6.51
CA GLU A 61 -3.99 -5.70 6.50
C GLU A 61 -5.24 -6.55 6.78
N LYS A 62 -6.01 -6.19 7.82
CA LYS A 62 -7.27 -6.88 8.18
C LYS A 62 -8.35 -6.80 7.11
N LEU A 63 -8.33 -5.75 6.29
CA LEU A 63 -9.32 -5.48 5.26
C LEU A 63 -8.93 -6.07 3.90
N VAL A 64 -7.64 -6.31 3.61
CA VAL A 64 -7.18 -6.87 2.31
C VAL A 64 -7.94 -8.14 1.90
N PRO A 65 -8.15 -9.15 2.77
CA PRO A 65 -8.90 -10.35 2.39
C PRO A 65 -10.37 -10.06 2.05
N LYS A 66 -10.98 -9.05 2.69
CA LYS A 66 -12.40 -8.70 2.50
C LYS A 66 -12.61 -7.80 1.28
N ILE A 67 -11.67 -6.90 1.03
CA ILE A 67 -11.73 -5.96 -0.08
C ILE A 67 -11.56 -6.69 -1.42
N SER A 68 -10.66 -7.68 -1.49
CA SER A 68 -10.49 -8.50 -2.71
C SER A 68 -11.79 -9.21 -3.14
N GLU A 69 -12.58 -9.69 -2.17
CA GLU A 69 -13.90 -10.29 -2.43
C GLU A 69 -14.95 -9.25 -2.85
N TYR A 70 -14.94 -8.07 -2.22
CA TYR A 70 -15.92 -7.01 -2.44
C TYR A 70 -15.72 -6.29 -3.78
N ILE A 71 -14.47 -6.02 -4.17
CA ILE A 71 -14.09 -5.41 -5.44
C ILE A 71 -14.60 -6.21 -6.64
N GLY A 72 -14.67 -7.55 -6.53
CA GLY A 72 -15.21 -8.41 -7.58
C GLY A 72 -16.70 -8.17 -7.91
N ARG A 73 -17.44 -7.44 -7.05
CA ARG A 73 -18.91 -7.30 -7.15
C ARG A 73 -19.40 -5.93 -7.65
N ILE A 74 -18.56 -4.92 -7.77
CA ILE A 74 -18.98 -3.54 -8.11
C ILE A 74 -18.66 -3.25 -9.59
N LYS A 75 -19.46 -2.41 -10.26
CA LYS A 75 -19.15 -1.82 -11.58
C LYS A 75 -19.18 -0.30 -11.42
N GLY A 76 -18.14 0.42 -11.83
CA GLY A 76 -18.11 1.88 -11.73
C GLY A 76 -16.94 2.58 -12.42
N GLU A 77 -17.25 3.75 -12.96
CA GLU A 77 -16.54 4.58 -13.95
C GLU A 77 -15.23 5.23 -13.48
N ARG A 78 -14.34 5.52 -14.44
CA ARG A 78 -12.96 5.99 -14.23
C ARG A 78 -12.77 7.48 -14.53
N ALA A 79 -11.96 8.15 -13.71
CA ALA A 79 -11.19 9.34 -14.09
C ALA A 79 -9.71 8.96 -14.23
N LEU A 80 -9.10 9.26 -15.39
CA LEU A 80 -7.72 8.91 -15.77
C LEU A 80 -6.64 9.29 -14.73
N SER A 81 -6.89 10.27 -13.85
CA SER A 81 -5.95 10.67 -12.80
C SER A 81 -5.76 9.67 -11.66
N GLU A 82 -6.71 8.76 -11.44
CA GLU A 82 -6.65 7.77 -10.37
C GLU A 82 -5.75 6.58 -10.74
N GLU A 83 -5.64 6.26 -12.03
CA GLU A 83 -4.74 5.21 -12.50
C GLU A 83 -3.27 5.52 -12.21
N ASP A 84 -2.82 6.70 -12.66
CA ASP A 84 -1.43 7.13 -12.51
C ASP A 84 -1.04 7.22 -11.03
N ALA A 85 -1.99 7.65 -10.18
CA ALA A 85 -1.82 7.68 -8.73
C ALA A 85 -1.56 6.29 -8.14
N LEU A 86 -2.35 5.29 -8.53
CA LEU A 86 -2.20 3.91 -8.04
C LEU A 86 -0.94 3.24 -8.60
N GLN A 87 -0.54 3.54 -9.84
CA GLN A 87 0.72 3.03 -10.39
C GLN A 87 1.94 3.60 -9.64
N VAL A 88 1.92 4.88 -9.28
CA VAL A 88 2.95 5.50 -8.43
C VAL A 88 2.99 4.83 -7.06
N ALA A 89 1.83 4.58 -6.45
CA ALA A 89 1.72 3.88 -5.18
C ALA A 89 2.28 2.45 -5.24
N LEU A 90 1.97 1.66 -6.28
CA LEU A 90 2.54 0.31 -6.47
C LEU A 90 4.07 0.32 -6.58
N SER A 91 4.62 1.27 -7.34
CA SER A 91 6.06 1.43 -7.47
C SER A 91 6.71 1.76 -6.13
N GLN A 92 6.04 2.57 -5.32
CA GLN A 92 6.50 2.94 -3.99
C GLN A 92 6.49 1.74 -3.05
N GLU A 93 5.40 0.99 -2.98
CA GLU A 93 5.32 -0.22 -2.16
C GLU A 93 6.36 -1.26 -2.56
N LYS A 94 6.59 -1.46 -3.87
CA LYS A 94 7.61 -2.39 -4.34
C LYS A 94 9.02 -1.99 -3.87
N GLN A 95 9.33 -0.69 -3.89
CA GLN A 95 10.60 -0.17 -3.40
C GLN A 95 10.75 -0.37 -1.88
N SER A 96 9.69 -0.15 -1.10
CA SER A 96 9.69 -0.39 0.35
C SER A 96 9.91 -1.87 0.68
N ILE A 97 9.19 -2.77 -0.01
CA ILE A 97 9.36 -4.23 0.14
C ILE A 97 10.80 -4.65 -0.14
N ASP A 98 11.38 -4.19 -1.26
CA ASP A 98 12.75 -4.56 -1.63
C ASP A 98 13.78 -4.03 -0.63
N PHE A 99 13.58 -2.78 -0.17
CA PHE A 99 14.42 -2.19 0.86
C PHE A 99 14.36 -2.99 2.17
N TYR A 100 13.17 -3.32 2.67
CA TYR A 100 13.04 -4.07 3.92
C TYR A 100 13.53 -5.51 3.79
N LYS A 101 13.37 -6.16 2.63
CA LYS A 101 13.99 -7.47 2.35
C LYS A 101 15.51 -7.39 2.42
N GLU A 102 16.12 -6.35 1.85
CA GLU A 102 17.56 -6.13 1.97
C GLU A 102 18.00 -5.92 3.44
N GLN A 103 17.24 -5.15 4.22
CA GLN A 103 17.56 -4.94 5.63
C GLN A 103 17.36 -6.20 6.49
N TYR A 104 16.34 -7.01 6.19
CA TYR A 104 16.09 -8.30 6.84
C TYR A 104 17.28 -9.26 6.66
N GLU A 105 17.85 -9.33 5.46
CA GLU A 105 19.03 -10.17 5.19
C GLU A 105 20.28 -9.66 5.93
N LYS A 106 20.42 -8.35 6.10
CA LYS A 106 21.53 -7.72 6.83
C LYS A 106 21.37 -7.76 8.36
N ALA A 107 20.17 -8.01 8.86
CA ALA A 107 19.86 -8.00 10.28
C ALA A 107 20.57 -9.15 11.03
N GLN A 108 21.29 -8.79 12.10
CA GLN A 108 22.09 -9.74 12.88
C GLN A 108 21.38 -10.27 14.12
N THR A 109 20.29 -9.63 14.56
CA THR A 109 19.54 -10.03 15.74
C THR A 109 18.16 -10.57 15.37
N PRO A 110 17.62 -11.53 16.14
CA PRO A 110 16.25 -12.02 15.95
C PRO A 110 15.20 -10.90 16.01
N GLU A 111 15.38 -9.91 16.89
CA GLU A 111 14.45 -8.79 17.06
C GLU A 111 14.41 -7.90 15.81
N ALA A 112 15.57 -7.62 15.21
CA ALA A 112 15.66 -6.84 13.98
C ALA A 112 15.04 -7.60 12.81
N LYS A 113 15.32 -8.91 12.70
CA LYS A 113 14.72 -9.77 11.67
C LYS A 113 13.21 -9.81 11.79
N GLU A 114 12.68 -9.98 13.00
CA GLU A 114 11.24 -10.01 13.23
C GLU A 114 10.57 -8.68 12.86
N MET A 115 11.18 -7.55 13.23
CA MET A 115 10.69 -6.23 12.86
C MET A 115 10.63 -6.06 11.33
N PHE A 116 11.73 -6.34 10.62
CA PHE A 116 11.74 -6.20 9.16
C PHE A 116 10.80 -7.19 8.48
N ARG A 117 10.64 -8.41 9.01
CA ARG A 117 9.65 -9.37 8.51
C ARG A 117 8.23 -8.79 8.58
N ARG A 118 7.83 -8.21 9.71
CA ARG A 118 6.51 -7.57 9.87
C ARG A 118 6.33 -6.39 8.91
N LEU A 119 7.34 -5.54 8.74
CA LEU A 119 7.29 -4.45 7.77
C LEU A 119 7.11 -4.97 6.34
N ILE A 120 7.81 -6.04 5.94
CA ILE A 120 7.64 -6.66 4.62
C ILE A 120 6.19 -7.13 4.41
N GLU A 121 5.60 -7.82 5.40
CA GLU A 121 4.23 -8.35 5.31
C GLU A 121 3.18 -7.24 5.18
N MET A 122 3.41 -6.11 5.87
CA MET A 122 2.56 -4.93 5.80
C MET A 122 2.63 -4.28 4.40
N GLU A 123 3.83 -4.02 3.88
CA GLU A 123 3.96 -3.41 2.55
C GLU A 123 3.49 -4.37 1.42
N GLU A 124 3.64 -5.68 1.57
CA GLU A 124 3.05 -6.66 0.65
C GLU A 124 1.51 -6.61 0.67
N SER A 125 0.91 -6.40 1.85
CA SER A 125 -0.53 -6.21 1.97
C SER A 125 -1.00 -4.90 1.32
N HIS A 126 -0.27 -3.81 1.52
CA HIS A 126 -0.53 -2.53 0.84
C HIS A 126 -0.45 -2.68 -0.69
N TYR A 127 0.62 -3.30 -1.19
CA TYR A 127 0.81 -3.56 -2.62
C TYR A 127 -0.38 -4.32 -3.21
N ASN A 128 -0.79 -5.42 -2.56
CA ASN A 128 -1.90 -6.25 -3.03
C ASN A 128 -3.23 -5.49 -3.04
N LEU A 129 -3.48 -4.64 -2.04
CA LEU A 129 -4.68 -3.81 -2.01
C LEU A 129 -4.71 -2.80 -3.15
N ILE A 130 -3.58 -2.12 -3.40
CA ILE A 130 -3.45 -1.14 -4.50
C ILE A 130 -3.59 -1.84 -5.85
N LEU A 131 -3.02 -3.04 -6.00
CA LEU A 131 -3.14 -3.83 -7.23
C LEU A 131 -4.59 -4.23 -7.49
N ALA A 132 -5.30 -4.70 -6.47
CA ALA A 132 -6.72 -5.05 -6.57
C ALA A 132 -7.57 -3.84 -6.96
N GLN A 133 -7.31 -2.66 -6.40
CA GLN A 133 -7.98 -1.42 -6.78
C GLN A 133 -7.63 -1.00 -8.22
N LEU A 134 -6.38 -1.13 -8.65
CA LEU A 134 -5.99 -0.81 -10.03
C LEU A 134 -6.68 -1.75 -11.04
N ASP A 135 -6.73 -3.05 -10.74
CA ASP A 135 -7.39 -4.07 -11.55
C ASP A 135 -8.89 -3.83 -11.65
N TYR A 136 -9.52 -3.42 -10.55
CA TYR A 136 -10.93 -3.02 -10.53
C TYR A 136 -11.20 -1.92 -11.56
N ILE A 137 -10.45 -0.82 -11.47
CA ILE A 137 -10.66 0.34 -12.32
C ILE A 137 -10.33 0.00 -13.79
N LYS A 138 -9.34 -0.88 -14.06
CA LYS A 138 -9.01 -1.35 -15.42
C LYS A 138 -10.08 -2.26 -16.01
N LYS A 139 -10.68 -3.14 -15.21
CA LYS A 139 -11.78 -4.01 -15.65
C LYS A 139 -13.08 -3.24 -15.85
N THR A 140 -13.30 -2.14 -15.13
CA THR A 140 -14.44 -1.25 -15.36
C THR A 140 -14.18 -0.17 -16.41
N GLY A 141 -12.93 -0.02 -16.88
CA GLY A 141 -12.53 0.96 -17.88
C GLY A 141 -11.42 0.47 -18.80
N PHE A 142 -11.83 -0.02 -19.98
CA PHE A 142 -11.04 -0.26 -21.21
C PHE A 142 -9.79 -1.15 -21.11
N TRP A 143 -9.83 -2.29 -21.81
CA TRP A 143 -8.64 -3.08 -22.12
C TRP A 143 -8.13 -2.72 -23.54
N PHE A 144 -6.90 -2.23 -23.65
CA PHE A 144 -6.16 -2.07 -24.92
C PHE A 144 -6.84 -1.29 -26.08
N GLY A 145 -7.47 -0.15 -25.81
CA GLY A 145 -7.85 0.79 -26.88
C GLY A 145 -8.87 0.26 -27.90
N ILE A 146 -9.57 -0.84 -27.58
CA ILE A 146 -10.70 -1.32 -28.36
C ILE A 146 -11.95 -1.05 -27.50
N PRO A 147 -12.88 -0.19 -27.96
CA PRO A 147 -14.20 -0.12 -27.35
C PRO A 147 -14.86 -1.48 -27.50
N GLU A 148 -15.37 -2.08 -26.41
CA GLU A 148 -16.32 -3.19 -26.50
C GLU A 148 -17.52 -2.75 -27.35
N PHE A 149 -17.44 -3.11 -28.64
CA PHE A 149 -18.46 -3.09 -29.69
C PHE A 149 -19.59 -2.05 -29.57
N THR A 150 -19.46 -1.01 -30.42
CA THR A 150 -20.60 -0.50 -31.16
C THR A 150 -21.28 -1.66 -31.90
N MET A 151 -22.45 -2.06 -31.45
CA MET A 151 -23.46 -2.65 -32.33
C MET A 151 -24.68 -1.74 -32.22
N GLU A 152 -24.64 -0.65 -33.00
CA GLU A 152 -25.87 -0.14 -33.58
C GLU A 152 -26.44 -1.26 -34.44
N HIS A 153 -27.59 -1.80 -34.02
CA HIS A 153 -28.51 -2.41 -34.95
C HIS A 153 -29.79 -1.60 -34.94
N THR A 154 -29.81 -0.67 -35.91
CA THR A 154 -30.92 -0.35 -36.84
C THR A 154 -32.31 -0.09 -36.26
#